data_AF-A0A504YSD6-F1
#
_entry.id   AF-A0A504YSD6-F1
#
_cell.length_a   1.000
_cell.length_b   1.000
_cell.length_c   1.000
_cell.angle_alpha   90.00
_cell.angle_beta   90.00
_cell.angle_gamma   90.00
#
_symmetry.space_group_name_H-M   'P 1'
#
loop_
_entity.id
_entity.type
_entity.pdbx_description
1 polymer ?
#
loop_
_entity_poly.entity_id
_entity_poly.type
_entity_poly.pdbx_seq_one_letter_code
_entity_poly.pdbx_strand_id
1 'polypeptide(L)' 'MEQTEFSRPTTTDAESITGLIDPKRTAAIYLEKHGILRLFEQLTSDIILYQPEDPIQYMVDNVEHIHLQMNLQ' A
#
# COMPACT_ATOMS: atom_id res chain seq x y z
N MET A 1 -47.22 17.02 -31.11
CA MET A 1 -46.61 15.69 -30.97
C MET A 1 -45.24 15.83 -31.63
N GLU A 2 -44.08 15.71 -30.99
CA GLU A 2 -43.66 15.12 -29.73
C GLU A 2 -42.53 16.00 -29.13
N GLN A 3 -42.53 16.12 -27.81
CA GLN A 3 -41.46 16.75 -27.04
C GLN A 3 -40.56 15.65 -26.47
N THR A 4 -39.28 16.01 -26.27
CA THR A 4 -38.33 15.39 -25.32
C THR A 4 -37.78 14.02 -25.69
N GLU A 5 -36.59 14.01 -26.30
CA GLU A 5 -35.62 12.93 -26.09
C GLU A 5 -34.52 13.47 -25.18
N PHE A 6 -34.65 13.17 -23.89
CA PHE A 6 -33.65 13.40 -22.87
C PHE A 6 -32.67 12.22 -22.88
N SER A 7 -31.38 12.55 -22.93
CA SER A 7 -30.22 11.77 -22.47
C SER A 7 -29.72 10.58 -23.30
N ARG A 8 -28.44 10.68 -23.67
CA ARG A 8 -27.38 10.18 -22.77
C ARG A 8 -26.23 11.19 -22.73
N PRO A 9 -25.69 11.56 -21.55
CA PRO A 9 -24.30 11.97 -21.52
C PRO A 9 -23.51 10.81 -22.11
N THR A 10 -22.84 11.04 -23.24
CA THR A 10 -21.77 10.16 -23.68
C THR A 10 -20.87 10.01 -22.48
N THR A 11 -20.78 8.79 -21.94
CA THR A 11 -19.89 8.42 -20.84
C THR A 11 -18.45 8.56 -21.34
N THR A 12 -18.04 9.80 -21.45
CA THR A 12 -16.68 10.25 -21.59
C THR A 12 -16.16 10.34 -20.14
N ASP A 13 -15.02 9.70 -19.90
CA ASP A 13 -14.06 9.96 -18.81
C ASP A 13 -14.04 9.07 -17.54
N ALA A 14 -14.77 7.96 -17.45
CA ALA A 14 -14.61 7.05 -16.30
C ALA A 14 -13.91 5.71 -16.61
N GLU A 15 -14.12 5.14 -17.80
CA GLU A 15 -13.62 3.79 -18.14
C GLU A 15 -12.23 3.76 -18.81
N SER A 16 -11.60 4.92 -19.04
CA SER A 16 -10.27 4.99 -19.69
C SER A 16 -9.12 5.36 -18.74
N ILE A 17 -9.37 5.56 -17.45
CA ILE A 17 -8.32 5.94 -16.48
C ILE A 17 -7.62 4.72 -15.87
N THR A 18 -8.16 3.52 -16.04
CA THR A 18 -7.62 2.27 -15.47
C THR A 18 -6.45 1.67 -16.24
N GLY A 19 -6.12 2.16 -17.44
CA GLY A 19 -5.01 1.68 -18.26
C GLY A 19 -3.67 2.43 -18.12
N LEU A 20 -3.60 3.47 -17.27
CA LEU A 20 -2.49 4.45 -17.29
C LEU A 20 -1.54 4.37 -16.09
N ILE A 21 -1.82 3.54 -15.08
CA ILE A 21 -0.97 3.48 -13.88
C ILE A 21 -0.10 2.22 -13.94
N ASP A 22 1.21 2.41 -14.14
CA ASP A 22 2.21 1.35 -14.06
C ASP A 22 2.06 0.57 -12.74
N PRO A 23 1.81 -0.75 -12.78
CA PRO A 23 1.66 -1.57 -11.57
C PRO A 23 2.80 -1.41 -10.57
N LYS A 24 4.04 -1.19 -11.04
CA LYS A 24 5.19 -0.95 -10.15
C LYS A 24 5.06 0.37 -9.40
N ARG A 25 4.57 1.41 -10.08
CA ARG A 25 4.32 2.72 -9.47
C ARG A 25 3.19 2.64 -8.45
N THR A 26 2.10 1.93 -8.78
CA THR A 26 1.01 1.68 -7.85
C THR A 26 1.49 0.95 -6.59
N ALA A 27 2.31 -0.09 -6.75
CA ALA A 27 2.89 -0.84 -5.64
C ALA A 27 3.80 0.05 -4.78
N ALA A 28 4.69 0.85 -5.40
CA ALA A 28 5.58 1.75 -4.68
C ALA A 28 4.80 2.76 -3.81
N ILE A 29 3.78 3.40 -4.39
CA ILE A 29 2.92 4.34 -3.66
C ILE A 29 2.21 3.66 -2.49
N TYR A 30 1.68 2.44 -2.70
CA TYR A 30 1.03 1.68 -1.64
C TYR A 30 1.99 1.37 -0.48
N LEU A 31 3.18 0.84 -0.80
CA LEU A 31 4.17 0.46 0.20
C LEU A 31 4.67 1.67 1.00
N GLU A 32 4.88 2.81 0.35
CA GLU A 32 5.29 4.05 0.99
C GLU A 32 4.18 4.62 1.88
N LYS A 33 2.95 4.75 1.37
CA LYS A 33 1.80 5.25 2.11
C LYS A 33 1.55 4.47 3.40
N HIS A 34 1.71 3.16 3.34
CA HIS A 34 1.46 2.27 4.47
C HIS A 34 2.71 2.03 5.34
N GLY A 35 3.82 2.74 5.09
CA GLY A 35 5.05 2.63 5.88
C GLY A 35 5.72 1.26 5.80
N ILE A 36 5.37 0.44 4.82
CA ILE A 36 5.81 -0.96 4.71
C ILE A 36 7.31 -1.05 4.49
N LEU A 37 7.90 -0.14 3.69
CA LEU A 37 9.35 -0.14 3.48
C LEU A 37 10.12 0.12 4.78
N ARG A 38 9.68 1.10 5.59
CA ARG A 38 10.28 1.41 6.89
C ARG A 38 10.13 0.26 7.89
N LEU A 39 8.96 -0.39 7.89
CA LEU A 39 8.73 -1.59 8.69
C LEU A 39 9.76 -2.69 8.38
N PHE A 40 10.00 -2.97 7.09
CA PHE A 40 10.98 -3.97 6.67
C PHE A 40 12.43 -3.55 6.99
N GLU A 41 12.77 -2.27 6.85
CA GLU A 41 14.08 -1.74 7.24
C GLU A 41 14.34 -1.94 8.75
N GLN A 42 13.34 -1.67 9.60
CA GLN A 42 13.46 -1.88 11.04
C GLN A 42 13.57 -3.36 11.39
N LEU A 43 12.67 -4.20 10.87
CA LEU A 43 12.69 -5.65 11.10
C LEU A 43 14.02 -6.28 10.69
N THR A 44 14.54 -5.92 9.51
CA THR A 44 15.82 -6.47 9.04
C THR A 44 16.99 -5.99 9.87
N SER A 45 16.97 -4.73 10.34
CA SER A 45 17.98 -4.20 11.26
C SER A 45 17.98 -4.95 12.60
N ASP A 46 16.79 -5.21 13.15
CA ASP A 46 16.64 -5.94 14.40
C ASP A 46 17.10 -7.40 14.28
N ILE A 47 16.78 -8.08 13.19
CA ILE A 47 17.26 -9.46 12.94
C ILE A 47 18.79 -9.51 12.84
N ILE A 48 19.42 -8.56 12.15
CA ILE A 48 20.88 -8.48 12.02
C ILE A 48 21.53 -8.22 13.38
N LEU A 49 20.93 -7.34 14.19
CA LEU A 49 21.46 -6.92 15.49
C LEU A 49 21.32 -8.01 16.56
N TYR A 50 20.10 -8.56 16.71
CA TYR A 50 19.78 -9.47 17.81
C TYR A 50 20.03 -10.94 17.47
N GLN A 51 20.11 -11.28 16.18
CA GLN A 51 20.36 -12.65 15.70
C GLN A 51 19.51 -13.70 16.41
N PRO A 52 18.17 -13.56 16.41
CA PRO A 52 17.29 -14.51 17.09
C PRO A 52 17.48 -15.92 16.52
N GLU A 53 17.31 -16.93 17.39
CA GLU A 53 17.40 -18.34 17.00
C GLU A 53 16.36 -18.72 15.93
N ASP A 54 15.17 -18.12 15.99
CA ASP A 54 14.15 -18.19 14.95
C ASP A 54 13.78 -16.77 14.44
N PRO A 55 14.39 -16.32 13.32
CA PRO A 55 14.15 -14.99 12.78
C PRO A 55 12.75 -14.82 12.20
N ILE A 56 12.11 -15.89 11.73
CA ILE A 56 10.74 -15.81 11.17
C ILE A 56 9.74 -15.63 12.31
N GLN A 57 9.89 -16.41 13.39
CA GLN A 57 9.06 -16.22 14.57
C GLN A 57 9.27 -14.85 15.21
N TYR A 58 10.51 -14.36 15.26
CA TYR A 58 10.79 -12.99 15.72
C TYR A 58 10.01 -11.94 14.91
N MET A 59 9.97 -12.06 13.58
CA MET A 59 9.18 -11.13 12.74
C MET A 59 7.70 -11.18 13.09
N VAL A 60 7.13 -12.38 13.27
CA VAL A 60 5.71 -12.57 13.61
C VAL A 60 5.38 -11.91 14.95
N ASP A 61 6.25 -12.10 15.95
CA ASP A 61 6.02 -11.61 17.31
C ASP A 61 6.18 -10.08 17.42
N ASN A 62 7.03 -9.47 16.57
CA ASN A 62 7.41 -8.06 16.72
C ASN A 62 6.79 -7.11 15.69
N VAL A 63 6.20 -7.60 14.60
CA VAL A 63 5.69 -6.75 13.51
C VAL A 63 4.67 -5.70 13.98
N GLU A 64 3.73 -6.07 14.87
CA GLU A 64 2.74 -5.14 15.40
C GLU A 64 3.35 -4.09 16.33
N HIS A 65 4.26 -4.51 17.21
CA HIS A 65 4.95 -3.63 18.14
C HIS A 65 5.77 -2.56 17.41
N ILE A 66 6.53 -2.98 16.40
CA ILE A 66 7.31 -2.07 15.55
C ILE A 66 6.38 -1.12 14.79
N HIS A 67 5.28 -1.63 14.22
CA HIS A 67 4.29 -0.79 13.53
C HIS A 67 3.70 0.30 14.43
N LEU A 68 3.36 -0.03 15.68
CA LEU A 68 2.82 0.93 16.64
C LEU A 68 3.86 1.99 17.02
N GLN A 69 5.12 1.63 17.21
CA GLN A 69 6.19 2.58 17.54
C GLN A 69 6.42 3.60 16.43
N MET A 70 6.37 3.18 15.16
CA MET A 70 6.53 4.09 14.02
C MET A 70 5.40 5.11 13.88
N ASN A 71 4.20 4.80 14.36
CA ASN A 71 3.04 5.71 14.28
C ASN A 71 3.00 6.73 15.44
N LEU A 72 3.94 6.64 16.39
CA LEU A 72 4.05 7.53 17.56
C LEU A 72 5.18 8.57 17.44
N GLN A 73 5.83 8.66 16.28
CA GLN A 73 6.91 9.60 15.95
C GLN A 73 6.42 10.70 15.01
#